data_AF-A0A432RUH1-F1
#
_entry.id   AF-A0A432RUH1-F1
#
_cell.length_a   1.000
_cell.length_b   1.000
_cell.length_c   1.000
_cell.angle_alpha   90.00
_cell.angle_beta   90.00
_cell.angle_gamma   90.00
#
_symmetry.space_group_name_H-M   'P 1'
#
loop_
_entity.id
_entity.type
_entity.pdbx_description
1 polymer ?
#
loop_
_entity_poly.entity_id
_entity_poly.type
_entity_poly.pdbx_seq_one_letter_code
_entity_poly.pdbx_strand_id
1 'polypeptide(L)'
;MKIIFLILPIFLLSDDSFITNLEYGEMLYKNPRGIGCIKCHGKNGKGKVIAIYLDDKTGRKKKLIAPNIKNINYKTFYYRIKKLKILKKGKWRKIYYSIMPKYNYLVDEEIKAIYNYLHKKDNK
;
A
#
# COMPACT_ATOMS: atom_id res chain seq x y z
N MET A 1 -44.34 -16.09 25.83
CA MET A 1 -43.45 -14.95 25.43
C MET A 1 -42.46 -14.61 26.55
N LYS A 2 -41.54 -15.53 26.90
CA LYS A 2 -40.48 -15.27 27.92
C LYS A 2 -39.09 -15.75 27.50
N ILE A 3 -38.99 -16.55 26.44
CA ILE A 3 -37.72 -17.11 25.94
C ILE A 3 -36.88 -16.08 25.16
N ILE A 4 -37.51 -15.04 24.61
CA ILE A 4 -36.83 -13.95 23.87
C ILE A 4 -35.91 -13.13 24.79
N PHE A 5 -36.18 -13.08 26.10
CA PHE A 5 -35.33 -12.38 27.06
C PHE A 5 -34.02 -13.12 27.40
N LEU A 6 -33.90 -14.41 27.05
CA LEU A 6 -32.74 -15.23 27.43
C LEU A 6 -31.56 -15.13 26.42
N ILE A 7 -31.81 -14.60 25.22
CA ILE A 7 -30.80 -14.43 24.16
C ILE A 7 -30.15 -13.03 24.16
N LEU A 8 -30.70 -12.07 24.90
CA LEU A 8 -30.20 -10.70 24.97
C LEU A 8 -28.79 -10.54 25.58
N PRO A 9 -28.34 -11.32 26.60
CA PRO A 9 -27.03 -11.10 27.20
C PRO A 9 -25.86 -11.64 26.35
N ILE A 10 -26.12 -12.43 25.31
CA ILE A 10 -25.08 -13.02 24.44
C ILE A 10 -24.47 -11.96 23.50
N PHE A 11 -25.25 -10.94 23.12
CA PHE A 11 -24.76 -9.84 22.28
C PHE A 11 -23.88 -8.82 23.02
N LEU A 12 -23.83 -8.86 24.36
CA LEU A 12 -23.04 -7.93 25.17
C LEU A 12 -21.60 -8.41 25.44
N LEU A 13 -21.24 -9.60 24.95
CA LEU A 13 -19.89 -10.19 25.08
C LEU A 13 -19.08 -10.03 23.78
N SER A 14 -19.30 -8.97 23.00
CA SER A 14 -18.40 -8.67 21.87
C SER A 14 -17.10 -8.09 22.40
N ASP A 15 -16.00 -8.77 22.09
CA ASP A 15 -14.66 -8.22 22.25
C ASP A 15 -14.42 -7.27 21.08
N ASP A 16 -14.75 -5.99 21.25
CA ASP A 16 -14.52 -4.93 20.26
C ASP A 16 -13.01 -4.62 20.20
N SER A 17 -12.19 -5.61 19.83
CA SER A 17 -10.78 -5.41 19.60
C SER A 17 -10.60 -4.53 18.35
N PHE A 18 -10.16 -3.30 18.54
CA PHE A 18 -9.81 -2.42 17.42
C PHE A 18 -8.72 -3.07 16.56
N ILE A 19 -8.79 -2.84 15.24
CA ILE A 19 -7.74 -3.30 14.33
C ILE A 19 -6.37 -2.75 14.75
N THR A 20 -5.35 -3.60 14.66
CA THR A 20 -3.97 -3.20 14.93
C THR A 20 -3.43 -2.27 13.84
N ASN A 21 -2.37 -1.52 14.15
CA ASN A 21 -1.68 -0.69 13.15
C ASN A 21 -1.16 -1.51 11.95
N LEU A 22 -0.83 -2.79 12.14
CA LEU A 22 -0.39 -3.68 11.06
C LEU A 22 -1.57 -4.08 10.16
N GLU A 23 -2.72 -4.42 10.74
CA GLU A 23 -3.94 -4.74 9.99
C GLU A 23 -4.46 -3.52 9.25
N TYR A 24 -4.41 -2.35 9.88
CA TYR A 24 -4.74 -1.09 9.24
C TYR A 24 -3.81 -0.79 8.05
N GLY A 25 -2.50 -0.97 8.23
CA GLY A 25 -1.52 -0.86 7.15
C GLY A 25 -1.74 -1.85 6.01
N GLU A 26 -2.13 -3.08 6.32
CA GLU A 26 -2.50 -4.09 5.33
C GLU A 26 -3.74 -3.69 4.53
N MET A 27 -4.78 -3.23 5.22
CA MET A 27 -6.02 -2.77 4.62
C MET A 27 -5.74 -1.60 3.67
N LEU A 28 -4.98 -0.60 4.12
CA LEU A 28 -4.57 0.54 3.29
C LEU A 28 -3.71 0.11 2.10
N TYR A 29 -2.78 -0.84 2.28
CA TYR A 29 -1.97 -1.36 1.17
C TYR A 29 -2.83 -2.01 0.08
N LYS A 30 -3.93 -2.66 0.47
CA LYS A 30 -4.90 -3.28 -0.44
C LYS A 30 -5.87 -2.25 -1.04
N ASN A 31 -6.33 -1.28 -0.25
CA ASN A 31 -7.35 -0.30 -0.62
C ASN A 31 -7.11 1.06 0.06
N PRO A 32 -6.23 1.91 -0.46
CA PRO A 32 -5.90 3.21 0.13
C PRO A 32 -6.92 4.29 -0.28
N ARG A 33 -8.22 4.01 -0.39
CA ARG A 33 -9.21 4.94 -1.00
C ARG A 33 -8.88 5.28 -2.48
N GLY A 34 -8.44 4.28 -3.23
CA GLY A 34 -8.05 4.38 -4.64
C GLY A 34 -7.50 3.05 -5.16
N ILE A 35 -6.62 3.10 -6.17
CA ILE A 35 -5.96 1.89 -6.67
C ILE A 35 -5.01 1.33 -5.60
N GLY A 36 -5.28 0.10 -5.16
CA GLY A 36 -4.45 -0.63 -4.21
C GLY A 36 -2.99 -0.75 -4.62
N CYS A 37 -2.07 -0.46 -3.69
CA CYS A 37 -0.63 -0.60 -3.92
C CYS A 37 -0.27 -2.05 -4.32
N ILE A 38 -0.98 -3.03 -3.75
CA ILE A 38 -0.86 -4.46 -4.08
C ILE A 38 -1.04 -4.77 -5.57
N LYS A 39 -1.85 -3.98 -6.29
CA LYS A 39 -2.12 -4.18 -7.72
C LYS A 39 -0.89 -3.92 -8.59
N CYS A 40 0.07 -3.13 -8.11
CA CYS A 40 1.31 -2.83 -8.82
C CYS A 40 2.53 -3.50 -8.14
N HIS A 41 2.61 -3.47 -6.81
CA HIS A 41 3.81 -3.90 -6.07
C HIS A 41 3.74 -5.35 -5.54
N GLY A 42 2.63 -6.07 -5.77
CA GLY A 42 2.44 -7.45 -5.35
C GLY A 42 2.20 -7.60 -3.84
N LYS A 43 1.96 -8.82 -3.35
CA LYS A 43 1.57 -9.05 -1.95
C LYS A 43 2.59 -8.51 -0.93
N ASN A 44 3.88 -8.66 -1.25
CA ASN A 44 4.99 -8.37 -0.33
C ASN A 44 5.78 -7.13 -0.75
N GLY A 45 5.22 -6.24 -1.57
CA GLY A 45 5.89 -5.02 -2.01
C GLY A 45 7.14 -5.22 -2.89
N LYS A 46 7.38 -6.42 -3.44
CA LYS A 46 8.59 -6.72 -4.24
C LYS A 46 8.53 -6.17 -5.67
N GLY A 47 7.40 -5.62 -6.10
CA GLY A 47 7.18 -5.24 -7.49
C GLY A 47 6.70 -6.41 -8.35
N LYS A 48 6.09 -6.10 -9.49
CA LYS A 48 5.75 -7.08 -10.53
C LYS A 48 5.61 -6.40 -11.89
N VAL A 49 5.52 -7.20 -12.94
CA VAL A 49 5.09 -6.73 -14.26
C VAL A 49 3.63 -6.29 -14.15
N ILE A 50 3.35 -5.04 -14.49
CA ILE A 50 2.00 -4.45 -14.52
C ILE A 50 1.36 -4.75 -15.87
N ALA A 51 2.11 -4.55 -16.96
CA ALA A 51 1.62 -4.74 -18.33
C ALA A 51 2.78 -5.07 -19.28
N ILE A 52 2.43 -5.71 -20.39
CA ILE A 52 3.31 -5.91 -21.55
C ILE A 52 2.63 -5.22 -22.73
N TYR A 53 3.36 -4.37 -23.44
CA TYR A 53 2.83 -3.58 -24.56
C TYR A 53 3.84 -3.52 -25.70
N LEU A 54 3.37 -3.20 -26.91
CA LEU A 54 4.24 -2.92 -28.06
C LEU A 54 4.58 -1.44 -28.06
N ASP A 55 5.84 -1.10 -28.23
CA ASP A 55 6.27 0.29 -28.37
C ASP A 55 6.03 0.76 -29.80
N ASP A 56 5.14 1.73 -29.97
CA ASP A 56 4.71 2.20 -31.30
C ASP A 56 5.85 2.74 -32.17
N LYS A 57 6.95 3.22 -31.55
CA LYS A 57 8.11 3.77 -32.27
C LYS A 57 9.08 2.70 -32.76
N THR A 58 9.23 1.62 -32.00
CA THR A 58 10.25 0.60 -32.25
C THR A 58 9.67 -0.76 -32.64
N GLY A 59 8.37 -0.97 -32.50
CA GLY A 59 7.68 -2.26 -32.68
C GLY A 59 8.05 -3.33 -31.64
N ARG A 60 8.89 -3.00 -30.65
CA ARG A 60 9.41 -3.97 -29.68
C ARG A 60 8.48 -4.13 -28.49
N LYS A 61 8.33 -5.37 -27.99
CA LYS A 61 7.63 -5.65 -26.73
C LYS A 61 8.38 -5.01 -25.57
N LYS A 62 7.68 -4.16 -24.80
CA LYS A 62 8.15 -3.56 -23.56
C LYS A 62 7.34 -4.06 -22.37
N LYS A 63 8.00 -4.11 -21.21
CA LYS A 63 7.37 -4.46 -19.93
C LYS A 63 7.29 -3.22 -19.06
N LEU A 64 6.10 -2.93 -18.56
CA LEU A 64 5.90 -1.95 -17.50
C LEU A 64 6.04 -2.66 -16.15
N ILE A 65 7.02 -2.27 -15.35
CA ILE A 65 7.39 -2.99 -14.13
C ILE A 65 7.32 -2.03 -12.93
N ALA A 66 6.62 -2.42 -11.88
CA ALA A 66 6.65 -1.71 -10.61
C ALA A 66 7.93 -2.07 -9.83
N PRO A 67 8.60 -1.10 -9.19
CA PRO A 67 9.81 -1.38 -8.41
C PRO A 67 9.51 -2.10 -7.09
N ASN A 68 10.55 -2.67 -6.49
CA ASN A 68 10.52 -3.17 -5.12
C ASN A 68 10.46 -1.99 -4.12
N ILE A 69 9.48 -2.02 -3.22
CA ILE A 69 9.24 -1.05 -2.14
C ILE A 69 9.34 -1.68 -0.74
N LYS A 70 9.67 -2.98 -0.63
CA LYS A 70 9.98 -3.67 0.64
C LYS A 70 11.39 -3.37 1.14
N ASN A 71 12.31 -3.00 0.25
CA ASN A 71 13.72 -2.81 0.57
C ASN A 71 14.14 -1.34 0.44
N ILE A 72 13.32 -0.41 0.94
CA ILE A 72 13.63 1.03 0.91
C ILE A 72 13.40 1.65 2.28
N ASN A 73 14.17 2.69 2.63
CA ASN A 73 13.96 3.41 3.89
C ASN A 73 12.64 4.21 3.89
N TYR A 74 12.11 4.47 5.09
CA TYR A 74 10.86 5.20 5.29
C TYR A 74 10.84 6.57 4.59
N LYS A 75 11.95 7.32 4.64
CA LYS A 75 12.04 8.63 3.96
C LYS A 75 11.77 8.48 2.47
N THR A 76 12.41 7.52 1.80
CA THR A 76 12.18 7.26 0.38
C THR A 76 10.75 6.85 0.12
N PHE A 77 10.20 5.95 0.93
CA PHE A 77 8.82 5.49 0.82
C PHE A 77 7.83 6.67 0.91
N TYR A 78 7.96 7.48 1.96
CA TYR A 78 7.14 8.65 2.22
C TYR A 78 7.20 9.66 1.07
N TYR A 79 8.41 10.04 0.63
CA TYR A 79 8.60 11.02 -0.43
C TYR A 79 8.06 10.54 -1.78
N ARG A 80 8.07 9.23 -2.04
CA ARG A 80 7.46 8.65 -3.24
C ARG A 80 5.94 8.76 -3.21
N ILE A 81 5.30 8.38 -2.10
CA ILE A 81 3.83 8.40 -1.98
C ILE A 81 3.30 9.83 -1.91
N LYS A 82 3.82 10.65 -0.99
CA LYS A 82 3.25 11.97 -0.68
C LYS A 82 3.65 13.04 -1.69
N LYS A 83 4.88 12.98 -2.22
CA LYS A 83 5.47 14.07 -3.03
C LYS A 83 5.84 13.66 -4.46
N LEU A 84 5.68 12.38 -4.83
CA LEU A 84 6.17 11.82 -6.09
C LEU A 84 7.64 12.20 -6.37
N LYS A 85 8.50 12.21 -5.34
CA LYS A 85 9.92 12.57 -5.47
C LYS A 85 10.83 11.35 -5.46
N ILE A 86 11.93 11.45 -6.20
CA ILE A 86 13.00 10.44 -6.27
C ILE A 86 14.31 11.06 -5.84
N LEU A 87 15.16 10.28 -5.17
CA LEU A 87 16.53 10.67 -4.93
C LEU A 87 17.37 10.34 -6.18
N LYS A 88 17.91 11.37 -6.84
CA LYS A 88 18.79 11.21 -8.01
C LYS A 88 20.02 12.09 -7.79
N LYS A 89 21.21 11.48 -7.79
CA LYS A 89 22.49 12.17 -7.53
C LYS A 89 22.45 13.01 -6.23
N GLY A 90 21.97 12.41 -5.14
CA GLY A 90 21.86 13.08 -3.83
C GLY A 90 20.76 14.15 -3.70
N LYS A 91 20.02 14.48 -4.76
CA LYS A 91 18.98 15.52 -4.75
C LYS A 91 17.58 14.94 -4.97
N TRP A 92 16.59 15.44 -4.25
CA TRP A 92 15.18 15.06 -4.43
C TRP A 92 14.59 15.74 -5.67
N ARG A 93 14.11 14.96 -6.62
CA ARG A 93 13.51 15.45 -7.88
C ARG A 93 12.07 14.97 -8.02
N LYS A 94 11.16 15.86 -8.39
CA LYS A 94 9.75 15.53 -8.64
C LYS A 94 9.62 14.73 -9.94
N ILE A 95 8.77 13.70 -9.92
CA ILE A 95 8.33 12.98 -11.11
C ILE A 95 7.02 13.60 -11.56
N TYR A 96 6.99 14.07 -12.80
CA TYR A 96 5.77 14.62 -13.40
C TYR A 96 4.94 13.54 -14.11
N TYR A 97 5.59 12.51 -14.66
CA TYR A 97 4.96 11.44 -15.43
C TYR A 97 5.23 10.07 -14.79
N SER A 98 4.40 9.70 -13.82
CA SER A 98 4.47 8.41 -13.13
C SER A 98 3.19 7.63 -13.41
N ILE A 99 3.32 6.32 -13.65
CA ILE A 99 2.15 5.41 -13.69
C ILE A 99 1.55 5.22 -12.30
N MET A 100 2.36 5.35 -11.24
CA MET A 100 1.88 5.26 -9.87
C MET A 100 0.88 6.41 -9.58
N PRO A 101 -0.33 6.10 -9.08
CA PRO A 101 -1.32 7.11 -8.69
C PRO A 101 -0.80 8.07 -7.61
N LYS A 102 -1.47 9.22 -7.49
CA LYS A 102 -1.25 10.16 -6.39
C LYS A 102 -2.08 9.72 -5.18
N TYR A 103 -1.45 9.70 -4.02
CA TYR A 103 -2.07 9.38 -2.73
C TYR A 103 -1.95 10.57 -1.75
N ASN A 104 -2.10 11.80 -2.26
CA ASN A 104 -1.95 13.02 -1.46
C ASN A 104 -2.95 13.14 -0.30
N TYR A 105 -4.07 12.41 -0.39
CA TYR A 105 -5.12 12.29 0.63
C TYR A 105 -4.79 11.34 1.79
N LEU A 106 -3.70 10.57 1.73
CA LEU A 106 -3.26 9.76 2.88
C LEU A 106 -2.55 10.67 3.89
N VAL A 107 -2.89 10.56 5.17
CA VAL A 107 -2.17 11.24 6.24
C VAL A 107 -0.86 10.52 6.57
N ASP A 108 0.03 11.17 7.31
CA ASP A 108 1.40 10.69 7.52
C ASP A 108 1.41 9.37 8.32
N GLU A 109 0.49 9.21 9.26
CA GLU A 109 0.28 8.01 10.07
C GLU A 109 -0.15 6.82 9.21
N GLU A 110 -0.98 7.03 8.21
CA GLU A 110 -1.43 6.00 7.27
C GLU A 110 -0.28 5.52 6.38
N ILE A 111 0.55 6.45 5.91
CA ILE A 111 1.75 6.12 5.12
C ILE A 111 2.72 5.30 5.98
N LYS A 112 2.87 5.66 7.26
CA LYS A 112 3.68 4.91 8.24
C LYS A 112 3.09 3.52 8.51
N ALA A 113 1.77 3.38 8.62
CA ALA A 113 1.11 2.09 8.79
C ALA A 113 1.37 1.15 7.61
N ILE A 114 1.23 1.65 6.37
CA ILE A 114 1.56 0.87 5.15
C ILE A 114 3.04 0.46 5.16
N TYR A 115 3.95 1.39 5.50
CA TYR A 115 5.38 1.10 5.57
C TYR A 115 5.68 -0.02 6.58
N ASN A 116 5.12 0.08 7.79
CA ASN A 116 5.30 -0.91 8.84
C ASN A 116 4.75 -2.28 8.43
N TYR A 117 3.59 -2.32 7.78
CA TYR A 117 3.02 -3.56 7.23
C TYR A 117 3.98 -4.23 6.24
N LEU A 118 4.59 -3.48 5.32
CA LEU A 118 5.52 -4.02 4.32
C LEU A 118 6.87 -4.46 4.89
N HIS A 119 7.31 -3.83 5.99
CA HIS A 119 8.61 -4.05 6.63
C HIS A 119 8.51 -4.88 7.92
N LYS A 120 7.33 -5.41 8.25
CA LYS A 120 7.19 -6.36 9.35
C LYS A 120 8.15 -7.53 9.09
N LYS A 121 8.84 -7.99 10.14
CA LYS A 121 9.58 -9.25 10.04
C LYS A 121 8.55 -10.33 9.72
N ASP A 122 8.81 -11.07 8.64
CA ASP A 122 8.05 -12.28 8.36
C ASP A 122 8.45 -13.27 9.46
N ASN A 123 7.76 -13.23 10.61
CA ASN A 123 7.88 -14.28 11.64
C ASN A 123 7.30 -15.54 10.99
N LYS A 124 8.17 -16.34 10.40
CA LYS A 124 7.85 -17.64 9.82
C LYS A 124 8.39 -18.72 10.73
#